data_AF-A0A223Z7U4-F1
#
_entry.id   AF-A0A223Z7U4-F1
#
_cell.length_a   1.000
_cell.length_b   1.000
_cell.length_c   1.000
_cell.angle_alpha   90.00
_cell.angle_beta   90.00
_cell.angle_gamma   90.00
#
_symmetry.space_group_name_H-M   'P 1'
#
loop_
_entity.id
_entity.type
_entity.pdbx_description
1 polymer ?
#
loop_
_entity_poly.entity_id
_entity_poly.type
_entity_poly.pdbx_seq_one_letter_code
_entity_poly.pdbx_strand_id
1 'polypeptide(L)'
;AVMDGVHPLLIVGNVTTVRDGEGLIATPGGIDVHVHFDSAQLVDHALASGITTMLGGSLGPITVGIDCGGPFNVGKMLQAAEAWPMNFGFLGRGNSSKPESLIEQLDTGCLGLKI
;
A
#
# COMPACT_ATOMS: atom_id res chain seq x y z
N ALA A 1 -24.25 -4.43 -35.78
CA ALA A 1 -24.22 -4.19 -34.33
C ALA A 1 -25.60 -3.73 -33.89
N VAL A 2 -26.04 -4.04 -32.66
CA VAL A 2 -27.35 -3.62 -32.12
C VAL A 2 -27.27 -2.34 -31.26
N MET A 3 -26.05 -1.91 -30.91
CA MET A 3 -25.75 -0.69 -30.16
C MET A 3 -24.67 0.11 -30.89
N ASP A 4 -24.83 1.42 -30.96
CA ASP A 4 -23.86 2.33 -31.57
C ASP A 4 -22.76 2.71 -30.57
N GLY A 5 -21.54 2.99 -31.06
CA GLY A 5 -20.46 3.61 -30.28
C GLY A 5 -19.75 2.72 -29.24
N VAL A 6 -20.00 1.41 -29.21
CA VAL A 6 -19.32 0.49 -28.26
C VAL A 6 -17.82 0.38 -28.60
N HIS A 7 -16.95 0.75 -27.65
CA HIS A 7 -15.50 0.64 -27.83
C HIS A 7 -15.06 -0.83 -27.96
N PRO A 8 -14.12 -1.19 -28.87
CA PRO A 8 -13.72 -2.58 -29.09
C PRO A 8 -13.19 -3.31 -27.84
N LEU A 9 -12.61 -2.59 -26.89
CA LEU A 9 -12.11 -3.15 -25.61
C LEU A 9 -13.15 -3.20 -24.48
N LEU A 10 -14.40 -2.78 -24.71
CA LEU A 10 -15.46 -2.70 -23.68
C LEU A 10 -16.67 -3.59 -24.00
N ILE A 11 -16.44 -4.71 -24.70
CA ILE A 11 -17.51 -5.67 -25.04
C ILE A 11 -17.89 -6.47 -23.79
N VAL A 12 -19.18 -6.45 -23.44
CA VAL A 12 -19.76 -7.31 -22.41
C VAL A 12 -20.11 -8.66 -23.04
N GLY A 13 -19.46 -9.73 -22.57
CA GLY A 13 -19.63 -11.09 -23.08
C GLY A 13 -19.95 -12.10 -21.98
N ASN A 14 -19.84 -13.39 -22.31
CA ASN A 14 -20.12 -14.50 -21.38
C ASN A 14 -19.17 -14.59 -20.18
N VAL A 15 -18.02 -13.91 -20.22
CA VAL A 15 -17.01 -13.89 -19.15
C VAL A 15 -16.98 -12.57 -18.37
N THR A 16 -17.93 -11.65 -18.64
CA THR A 16 -17.96 -10.33 -17.99
C THR A 16 -18.79 -10.37 -16.71
N THR A 17 -18.18 -9.98 -15.58
CA THR A 17 -18.91 -9.73 -14.33
C THR A 17 -19.31 -8.25 -14.27
N VAL A 18 -20.58 -7.97 -13.93
CA VAL A 18 -21.12 -6.62 -13.85
C VAL A 18 -21.27 -6.18 -12.39
N ARG A 19 -20.94 -4.92 -12.10
CA ARG A 19 -21.30 -4.23 -10.85
C ARG A 19 -22.10 -3.00 -11.22
N ASP A 20 -23.27 -2.85 -10.60
CA ASP A 20 -24.12 -1.69 -10.83
C ASP A 20 -23.52 -0.46 -10.12
N GLY A 21 -23.47 0.65 -10.85
CA GLY A 21 -22.93 1.93 -10.40
C GLY A 21 -23.89 3.10 -10.64
N GLU A 22 -25.13 2.84 -11.08
CA GLU A 22 -26.10 3.91 -11.32
C GLU A 22 -26.38 4.68 -10.02
N GLY A 23 -26.29 6.00 -10.08
CA GLY A 23 -26.48 6.88 -8.92
C GLY A 23 -25.34 6.88 -7.89
N LEU A 24 -24.24 6.16 -8.14
CA LEU A 24 -23.06 6.12 -7.27
C LEU A 24 -21.92 6.99 -7.82
N ILE A 25 -20.99 7.36 -6.94
CA ILE A 25 -19.74 8.03 -7.31
C ILE A 25 -18.61 7.02 -7.13
N ALA A 26 -17.84 6.79 -8.19
CA ALA A 26 -16.60 6.03 -8.12
C ALA A 26 -15.41 6.99 -8.02
N THR A 27 -14.51 6.72 -7.09
CA THR A 27 -13.20 7.39 -6.98
C THR A 27 -12.09 6.36 -7.07
N PRO A 28 -10.84 6.77 -7.39
CA PRO A 28 -9.69 5.96 -7.07
C PRO A 28 -9.64 5.66 -5.57
N GLY A 29 -9.02 4.54 -5.21
CA GLY A 29 -8.69 4.27 -3.81
C GLY A 29 -7.67 5.28 -3.27
N GLY A 30 -7.82 5.65 -2.01
CA GLY A 30 -6.92 6.57 -1.32
C GLY A 30 -5.52 5.98 -1.17
N ILE A 31 -4.51 6.86 -1.23
CA ILE A 31 -3.11 6.54 -0.96
C ILE A 31 -2.69 7.33 0.27
N ASP A 32 -2.52 6.63 1.39
CA ASP A 32 -1.95 7.21 2.60
C ASP A 32 -0.44 7.01 2.59
N VAL A 33 0.31 8.11 2.67
CA VAL A 33 1.78 8.12 2.57
C VAL A 33 2.46 8.40 3.91
N HIS A 34 1.71 8.44 5.01
CA HIS A 34 2.23 8.69 6.35
C HIS A 34 1.63 7.72 7.37
N VAL A 35 1.83 6.43 7.13
CA VAL A 35 1.26 5.37 7.96
C VAL A 35 2.25 4.89 9.03
N HIS A 36 1.86 4.96 10.29
CA HIS A 36 2.55 4.24 11.37
C HIS A 36 1.88 2.88 11.55
N PHE A 37 2.57 1.79 11.23
CA PHE A 37 2.06 0.42 11.32
C PHE A 37 2.06 -0.10 12.77
N ASP A 38 1.34 0.58 13.67
CA ASP A 38 1.35 0.28 15.10
C ASP A 38 0.39 -0.85 15.50
N SER A 39 -0.56 -1.16 14.63
CA SER A 39 -1.61 -2.14 14.87
C SER A 39 -2.07 -2.75 13.54
N ALA A 40 -2.29 -4.07 13.56
CA ALA A 40 -2.83 -4.81 12.44
C ALA A 40 -4.24 -4.34 12.04
N GLN A 41 -5.04 -3.90 13.03
CA GLN A 41 -6.41 -3.41 12.85
C GLN A 41 -6.49 -2.12 12.02
N LEU A 42 -5.38 -1.39 11.87
CA LEU A 42 -5.33 -0.18 11.06
C LEU A 42 -5.73 -0.44 9.60
N VAL A 43 -5.45 -1.64 9.09
CA VAL A 43 -5.80 -2.04 7.71
C VAL A 43 -7.32 -2.01 7.49
N ASP A 44 -8.10 -2.53 8.44
CA ASP A 44 -9.57 -2.53 8.34
C ASP A 44 -10.13 -1.10 8.36
N HIS A 45 -9.54 -0.22 9.19
CA HIS A 45 -9.91 1.19 9.25
C HIS A 45 -9.55 1.95 7.96
N ALA A 46 -8.42 1.63 7.34
CA ALA A 46 -8.01 2.19 6.06
C ALA A 46 -8.99 1.79 4.96
N LEU A 47 -9.30 0.50 4.82
CA LEU A 47 -10.27 0.00 3.84
C LEU A 47 -11.66 0.61 4.02
N ALA A 48 -12.15 0.68 5.26
CA ALA A 48 -13.45 1.26 5.58
C ALA A 48 -13.56 2.75 5.21
N SER A 49 -12.44 3.47 5.16
CA SER A 49 -12.39 4.88 4.75
C SER A 49 -12.05 5.09 3.26
N GLY A 50 -11.89 4.00 2.50
CA GLY A 50 -11.60 4.04 1.06
C GLY A 50 -10.10 4.13 0.72
N ILE A 51 -9.20 3.94 1.68
CA ILE A 51 -7.75 3.85 1.44
C ILE A 51 -7.42 2.43 0.96
N THR A 52 -6.66 2.34 -0.12
CA THR A 52 -6.24 1.05 -0.72
C THR A 52 -4.74 0.85 -0.75
N THR A 53 -3.97 1.89 -0.42
CA THR A 53 -2.50 1.87 -0.41
C THR A 53 -1.98 2.58 0.83
N MET A 54 -1.09 1.91 1.56
CA MET A 54 -0.47 2.41 2.79
C MET A 54 1.05 2.42 2.67
N LEU A 55 1.65 3.61 2.71
CA LEU A 55 3.10 3.78 2.71
C LEU A 55 3.56 4.35 4.05
N GLY A 56 4.58 3.74 4.65
CA GLY A 56 5.04 4.14 5.97
C GLY A 56 5.97 3.12 6.60
N GLY A 57 5.98 3.02 7.93
CA GLY A 57 6.87 2.12 8.67
C GLY A 57 6.37 1.90 10.08
N SER A 58 7.17 1.22 10.91
CA SER A 58 6.88 0.70 12.27
C SER A 58 6.95 -0.84 12.30
N LEU A 59 7.15 -1.40 13.48
CA LEU A 59 7.28 -2.84 13.73
C LEU A 59 6.17 -3.36 14.66
N GLY A 60 5.00 -2.72 14.61
CA GLY A 60 3.94 -2.87 15.60
C GLY A 60 3.99 -1.75 16.65
N PRO A 61 3.41 -1.94 17.85
CA PRO A 61 3.20 -0.85 18.81
C PRO A 61 4.50 -0.42 19.51
N ILE A 62 5.31 0.35 18.80
CA ILE A 62 6.53 1.00 19.30
C ILE A 62 6.29 2.51 19.44
N THR A 63 7.24 3.24 20.03
CA THR A 63 6.96 4.58 20.55
C THR A 63 6.68 5.66 19.49
N VAL A 64 7.41 5.73 18.35
CA VAL A 64 7.25 6.84 17.36
C VAL A 64 7.73 6.49 15.93
N GLY A 65 8.18 5.27 15.66
CA GLY A 65 8.91 4.99 14.41
C GLY A 65 8.00 4.79 13.19
N ILE A 66 7.99 5.73 12.24
CA ILE A 66 7.49 5.51 10.87
C ILE A 66 8.59 4.95 9.95
N ASP A 67 9.42 4.07 10.50
CA ASP A 67 10.49 3.37 9.80
C ASP A 67 10.51 1.89 10.21
N CYS A 68 10.87 1.01 9.29
CA CYS A 68 11.18 -0.40 9.56
C CYS A 68 12.66 -0.68 9.26
N GLY A 69 13.54 0.16 9.82
CA GLY A 69 14.94 0.20 9.40
C GLY A 69 15.70 -1.13 9.51
N GLY A 70 16.45 -1.45 8.47
CA GLY A 70 17.31 -2.64 8.37
C GLY A 70 16.67 -3.84 7.65
N PRO A 71 17.47 -4.71 7.01
CA PRO A 71 16.98 -5.79 6.14
C PRO A 71 16.01 -6.77 6.81
N PHE A 72 16.29 -7.14 8.06
CA PHE A 72 15.44 -8.07 8.81
C PHE A 72 14.04 -7.50 9.05
N ASN A 73 13.97 -6.23 9.44
CA ASN A 73 12.75 -5.56 9.82
C ASN A 73 11.83 -5.35 8.62
N VAL A 74 12.34 -4.81 7.52
CA VAL A 74 11.57 -4.67 6.28
C VAL A 74 11.14 -6.03 5.74
N GLY A 75 12.00 -7.06 5.81
CA GLY A 75 11.65 -8.42 5.42
C GLY A 75 10.49 -8.99 6.25
N LYS A 76 10.43 -8.70 7.55
CA LYS A 76 9.30 -9.09 8.40
C LYS A 76 8.02 -8.34 8.10
N MET A 77 8.12 -7.04 7.79
CA MET A 77 6.96 -6.25 7.39
C MET A 77 6.40 -6.70 6.04
N LEU A 78 7.25 -7.04 5.07
CA LEU A 78 6.83 -7.64 3.79
C LEU A 78 6.13 -8.98 4.01
N GLN A 79 6.65 -9.86 4.87
CA GLN A 79 5.97 -11.12 5.23
C GLN A 79 4.61 -10.89 5.89
N ALA A 80 4.49 -9.87 6.74
CA ALA A 80 3.22 -9.52 7.39
C ALA A 80 2.20 -8.93 6.42
N ALA A 81 2.65 -8.18 5.40
CA ALA A 81 1.78 -7.58 4.39
C ALA A 81 1.01 -8.62 3.56
N GLU A 82 1.57 -9.81 3.36
CA GLU A 82 0.92 -10.92 2.63
C GLU A 82 -0.42 -11.37 3.23
N ALA A 83 -0.70 -11.02 4.50
CA ALA A 83 -1.97 -11.34 5.15
C ALA A 83 -3.12 -10.40 4.77
N TRP A 84 -2.85 -9.29 4.07
CA TRP A 84 -3.79 -8.19 3.89
C TRP A 84 -4.08 -7.87 2.42
N PRO A 85 -5.34 -7.61 2.04
CA PRO A 85 -5.73 -7.33 0.66
C PRO A 85 -5.51 -5.84 0.29
N MET A 86 -4.29 -5.34 0.48
CA MET A 86 -3.95 -3.94 0.26
C MET A 86 -2.55 -3.78 -0.35
N ASN A 87 -2.30 -2.61 -0.95
CA ASN A 87 -0.95 -2.26 -1.38
C ASN A 87 -0.16 -1.68 -0.21
N PHE A 88 1.10 -2.13 -0.05
CA PHE A 88 2.00 -1.65 0.99
C PHE A 88 3.30 -1.12 0.41
N GLY A 89 3.90 -0.15 1.11
CA GLY A 89 5.27 0.27 0.88
C GLY A 89 5.93 0.67 2.19
N PHE A 90 7.14 0.17 2.43
CA PHE A 90 7.81 0.35 3.71
C PHE A 90 8.99 1.30 3.63
N LEU A 91 9.10 2.21 4.61
CA LEU A 91 10.16 3.20 4.71
C LEU A 91 11.26 2.70 5.65
N GLY A 92 12.51 2.79 5.19
CA GLY A 92 13.68 2.61 6.03
C GLY A 92 14.02 3.86 6.84
N ARG A 93 15.04 3.74 7.68
CA ARG A 93 15.58 4.83 8.48
C ARG A 93 16.52 5.69 7.64
N GLY A 94 16.17 6.96 7.45
CA GLY A 94 16.95 7.96 6.76
C GLY A 94 18.00 8.67 7.62
N ASN A 95 17.94 8.51 8.94
CA ASN A 95 18.90 9.16 9.85
C ASN A 95 20.23 8.38 9.91
N SER A 96 21.17 8.76 9.04
CA SER A 96 22.55 8.28 9.07
C SER A 96 23.52 9.33 8.54
N SER A 97 24.72 9.38 9.11
CA SER A 97 25.83 10.19 8.58
C SER A 97 26.67 9.43 7.55
N LYS A 98 26.31 8.18 7.24
CA LYS A 98 27.03 7.28 6.32
C LYS A 98 26.09 6.69 5.27
N PRO A 99 26.37 6.86 3.96
CA PRO A 99 25.44 6.48 2.90
C PRO A 99 25.20 4.97 2.79
N GLU A 100 26.15 4.14 3.19
CA GLU A 100 26.10 2.68 3.00
C GLU A 100 24.89 2.07 3.72
N SER A 101 24.62 2.53 4.94
CA SER A 101 23.45 2.09 5.73
C SER A 101 22.10 2.52 5.13
N LEU A 102 22.07 3.58 4.32
CA LEU A 102 20.85 4.04 3.64
C LEU A 102 20.59 3.19 2.40
N ILE A 103 21.63 2.90 1.62
CA ILE A 103 21.57 2.09 0.40
C ILE A 103 21.17 0.65 0.72
N GLU A 104 21.75 0.04 1.77
CA GLU A 104 21.41 -1.33 2.19
C GLU A 104 19.90 -1.52 2.42
N GLN A 105 19.23 -0.54 3.03
CA GLN A 105 17.81 -0.62 3.31
C GLN A 105 16.96 -0.59 2.03
N LEU A 106 17.36 0.23 1.05
CA LEU A 106 16.70 0.30 -0.25
C LEU A 106 16.89 -1.01 -1.04
N ASP A 107 18.11 -1.54 -1.05
CA ASP A 107 18.46 -2.79 -1.73
C ASP A 107 17.76 -4.01 -1.12
N THR A 108 17.29 -3.90 0.13
CA THR A 108 16.67 -5.01 0.88
C THR A 108 15.16 -4.87 1.03
N GLY A 109 14.52 -3.95 0.30
CA GLY A 109 13.06 -3.91 0.13
C GLY A 109 12.36 -2.67 0.70
N CYS A 110 13.10 -1.69 1.25
CA CYS A 110 12.50 -0.40 1.57
C CYS A 110 12.18 0.38 0.28
N LEU A 111 10.97 0.92 0.18
CA LEU A 111 10.52 1.76 -0.92
C LEU A 111 11.15 3.18 -0.87
N GLY A 112 11.51 3.62 0.32
CA GLY A 112 12.06 4.95 0.58
C GLY A 112 12.62 5.05 1.99
N LEU A 113 12.97 6.26 2.41
CA LEU A 113 13.57 6.53 3.72
C LEU A 113 12.83 7.66 4.43
N LYS A 114 12.71 7.56 5.75
CA LYS A 114 12.19 8.63 6.61
C LYS A 114 13.32 9.28 7.42
N ILE A 115 13.39 10.61 7.38
CA ILE A 115 14.18 11.43 8.32
C ILE A 115 13.25 11.87 9.46
#